data_AF-A0A959B7S6-F1
#
_entry.id   AF-A0A959B7S6-F1
#
_cell.length_a   1.000
_cell.length_b   1.000
_cell.length_c   1.000
_cell.angle_alpha   90.00
_cell.angle_beta   90.00
_cell.angle_gamma   90.00
#
_symmetry.space_group_name_H-M   'P 1'
#
loop_
_entity.id
_entity.type
_entity.pdbx_description
1 polymer ?
#
loop_
_entity_poly.entity_id
_entity_poly.type
_entity_poly.pdbx_seq_one_letter_code
_entity_poly.pdbx_strand_id
1 'polypeptide(L)'
;MGQLTFTSTYRVLLSFLLFSGLTIFFPTLANVLNAQQDTSVITVRGTVSSEANQETLIGANILEKGTSNGTITDWEGKYSITVPPDAVLIVSYIGYDKLEIPVEGRAILDIQLSETGQLLDEVLITGYRTEIRANVASSISTVRAEDIEKLPVLGFDQSLQGQVPGLQVTQTTGAPGDAIAVRIRGAGTLGNNNPLYIIDGVPTTGNVNMFSTSDIESVQVLKDGAAAAIYGARAANGVIVITTKKGQSGKPKFSFQSYYGFQDAVNLPELLNSREYLEIRNEAIKNANTLRDLPRQLDTFNLAILDTLPDVNWLDEVFRRAPIQRYMLSATGGSGNSSYYIAGEYLNQEGVFKGQGFEKYLLRFNGEIKGDWLTIGNNLSFSFTDQKAINSSGDGAGPGNELSGIRYTLIAAPVFPIRRPDGEYYNTTIELGEPTLFGDGNANPLAFIDATDWTIKRYRFFGSVFAELKLLENLKFRTSLGGDFLFRNEKLFKKRLSQAIYDPTSLNEGRVIDQNLIWNNTLDYSQSLGRHHISALLGMEAIQNQTNYLGGSANNFILTDPAFRYIDASLTQELGDINASGIVTEWALLSYFGQLGYTFDRRFVINTAVRRDGSSRFGKDNRYGT
;
A
#
# COMPACT_ATOMS: atom_id res chain seq x y z
N MET A 1 -50.60 -19.72 -15.29
CA MET A 1 -49.73 -20.36 -16.30
C MET A 1 -49.25 -19.25 -17.22
N GLY A 2 -48.06 -18.66 -17.13
CA GLY A 2 -46.80 -19.12 -16.55
C GLY A 2 -45.78 -19.26 -17.67
N GLN A 3 -45.02 -18.20 -17.98
CA GLN A 3 -43.66 -18.31 -18.50
C GLN A 3 -42.95 -16.95 -18.40
N LEU A 4 -41.96 -16.93 -17.50
CA LEU A 4 -41.00 -15.86 -17.27
C LEU A 4 -39.97 -15.83 -18.40
N THR A 5 -39.72 -14.65 -18.95
CA THR A 5 -38.53 -14.34 -19.76
C THR A 5 -37.55 -13.56 -18.87
N PHE A 6 -36.45 -14.21 -18.51
CA PHE A 6 -35.30 -13.56 -17.87
C PHE A 6 -34.45 -12.91 -18.96
N THR A 7 -34.33 -11.58 -18.92
CA THR A 7 -33.29 -10.83 -19.64
C THR A 7 -32.40 -10.14 -18.62
N SER A 8 -31.10 -10.26 -18.86
CA SER A 8 -30.04 -9.81 -17.97
C SER A 8 -29.80 -8.31 -18.09
N THR A 9 -29.64 -7.62 -16.97
CA THR A 9 -28.94 -6.33 -16.93
C THR A 9 -28.18 -6.26 -15.60
N TYR A 10 -26.95 -6.78 -15.59
CA TYR A 10 -26.00 -6.53 -14.51
C TYR A 10 -25.27 -5.23 -14.81
N ARG A 11 -25.74 -4.11 -14.23
CA ARG A 11 -24.94 -2.93 -13.92
C ARG A 11 -25.77 -2.01 -13.03
N VAL A 12 -25.10 -1.48 -12.00
CA VAL A 12 -25.58 -0.48 -11.04
C VAL A 12 -26.51 -1.02 -9.96
N LEU A 13 -25.92 -1.57 -8.89
CA LEU A 13 -26.58 -1.71 -7.60
C LEU A 13 -25.53 -1.83 -6.48
N LEU A 14 -24.83 -0.73 -6.20
CA LEU A 14 -24.19 -0.52 -4.90
C LEU A 14 -23.97 0.97 -4.59
N SER A 15 -25.01 1.77 -4.82
CA SER A 15 -24.98 3.20 -4.50
C SER A 15 -26.39 3.73 -4.34
N PHE A 16 -27.14 3.22 -3.36
CA PHE A 16 -28.38 3.82 -2.83
C PHE A 16 -28.81 3.08 -1.57
N LEU A 17 -28.08 3.25 -0.47
CA LEU A 17 -28.50 2.82 0.87
C LEU A 17 -27.70 3.56 1.95
N LEU A 18 -27.74 4.90 1.94
CA LEU A 18 -27.23 5.73 3.05
C LEU A 18 -27.92 7.10 3.17
N PHE A 19 -29.14 7.25 2.63
CA PHE A 19 -29.95 8.45 2.83
C PHE A 19 -31.41 8.06 3.10
N SER A 20 -31.71 7.71 4.35
CA SER A 20 -33.07 7.72 4.86
C SER A 20 -33.05 8.02 6.36
N GLY A 21 -33.28 9.29 6.67
CA GLY A 21 -33.92 9.83 7.86
C GLY A 21 -33.69 9.11 9.19
N LEU A 22 -32.63 9.49 9.90
CA LEU A 22 -32.60 9.38 11.35
C LEU A 22 -33.30 10.63 11.93
N THR A 23 -34.63 10.62 11.97
CA THR A 23 -35.41 11.55 12.79
C THR A 23 -35.17 11.22 14.26
N ILE A 24 -34.20 11.91 14.86
CA ILE A 24 -33.94 11.89 16.29
C ILE A 24 -35.12 12.60 16.98
N PHE A 25 -35.90 11.83 17.72
CA PHE A 25 -36.86 12.33 18.70
C PHE A 25 -36.09 13.15 19.76
N PHE A 26 -36.35 14.45 19.81
CA PHE A 26 -36.01 15.29 20.95
C PHE A 26 -37.07 15.08 22.04
N PRO A 27 -36.75 14.48 23.21
CA PRO A 27 -37.59 14.65 24.38
C PRO A 27 -37.39 16.08 24.91
N THR A 28 -38.48 16.83 24.94
CA THR A 28 -38.61 18.12 25.63
C THR A 28 -38.21 17.97 27.09
N LEU A 29 -37.06 18.55 27.45
CA LEU A 29 -36.63 18.71 28.84
C LEU A 29 -37.57 19.71 29.54
N ALA A 30 -38.23 19.22 30.58
CA ALA A 30 -38.99 20.03 31.52
C ALA A 30 -38.04 20.99 32.26
N ASN A 31 -38.44 22.25 32.35
CA ASN A 31 -37.83 23.26 33.20
C ASN A 31 -37.91 22.81 34.67
N VAL A 32 -36.79 22.34 35.21
CA VAL A 32 -36.57 22.26 36.65
C VAL A 32 -36.01 23.61 37.07
N LEU A 33 -36.79 24.34 37.88
CA LEU A 33 -36.35 25.51 38.63
C LEU A 33 -35.15 25.12 39.49
N ASN A 34 -33.95 25.52 39.09
CA ASN A 34 -32.80 25.52 39.99
C ASN A 34 -32.89 26.75 40.88
N ALA A 35 -33.07 26.51 42.17
CA ALA A 35 -32.81 27.50 43.21
C ALA A 35 -31.37 28.00 43.06
N GLN A 36 -31.19 29.32 42.95
CA GLN A 36 -29.88 29.96 43.12
C GLN A 36 -29.44 29.73 44.57
N GLN A 37 -28.62 28.69 44.76
CA GLN A 37 -27.66 28.69 45.86
C GLN A 37 -26.59 29.69 45.46
N ASP A 38 -26.55 30.81 46.18
CA ASP A 38 -25.51 31.81 46.12
C ASP A 38 -24.18 31.14 46.53
N THR A 39 -23.50 30.57 45.54
CA THR A 39 -22.18 29.99 45.73
C THR A 39 -21.23 31.19 45.72
N SER A 40 -20.70 31.53 46.88
CA SER A 40 -19.66 32.55 47.02
C SER A 40 -18.48 32.15 46.12
N VAL A 41 -18.40 32.71 44.91
CA VAL A 41 -17.29 32.45 43.99
C VAL A 41 -16.09 33.32 44.37
N ILE A 42 -14.88 32.78 44.18
CA ILE A 42 -13.64 33.52 44.35
C ILE A 42 -12.89 33.57 43.02
N THR A 43 -12.27 34.71 42.73
CA THR A 43 -11.33 34.82 41.60
C THR A 43 -9.95 34.43 42.08
N VAL A 44 -9.47 33.29 41.60
CA VAL A 44 -8.13 32.77 41.84
C VAL A 44 -7.20 33.31 40.77
N ARG A 45 -6.07 33.89 41.18
CA ARG A 45 -5.02 34.39 40.29
C ARG A 45 -3.69 33.76 40.64
N GLY A 46 -2.80 33.62 39.68
CA GLY A 46 -1.46 33.10 39.95
C GLY A 46 -0.64 32.98 38.69
N THR A 47 0.56 32.44 38.85
CA THR A 47 1.49 32.17 37.75
C THR A 47 1.75 30.67 37.66
N VAL A 48 1.82 30.15 36.44
CA VAL A 48 2.27 28.77 36.19
C VAL A 48 3.72 28.80 35.71
N SER A 49 4.60 28.07 36.40
CA SER A 49 6.02 27.96 36.04
C SER A 49 6.51 26.51 36.04
N SER A 50 7.65 26.27 35.38
CA SER A 50 8.36 24.99 35.44
C SER A 50 9.08 24.85 36.78
N GLU A 51 8.95 23.68 37.41
CA GLU A 51 9.69 23.35 38.64
C GLU A 51 11.21 23.32 38.40
N ALA A 52 11.64 22.85 37.22
CA ALA A 52 13.05 22.55 36.92
C ALA A 52 13.91 23.81 36.72
N ASN A 53 13.39 24.81 36.01
CA ASN A 53 14.14 26.01 35.62
C ASN A 53 13.45 27.33 36.03
N GLN A 54 12.28 27.26 36.68
CA GLN A 54 11.49 28.43 37.11
C GLN A 54 11.01 29.32 35.96
N GLU A 55 11.05 28.85 34.71
CA GLU A 55 10.51 29.58 33.56
C GLU A 55 8.97 29.60 33.60
N THR A 56 8.37 30.73 33.24
CA THR A 56 6.91 30.87 33.19
C THR A 56 6.34 30.17 31.96
N LEU A 57 5.24 29.45 32.15
CA LEU A 57 4.65 28.61 31.11
C LEU A 57 3.52 29.37 30.40
N ILE A 58 3.76 29.73 29.14
CA ILE A 58 2.80 30.47 28.29
C ILE A 58 1.82 29.48 27.65
N GLY A 59 0.51 29.71 27.79
CA GLY A 59 -0.53 28.84 27.25
C GLY A 59 -0.80 27.55 28.03
N ALA A 60 -0.42 27.47 29.31
CA ALA A 60 -0.86 26.39 30.21
C ALA A 60 -2.38 26.43 30.39
N ASN A 61 -3.02 25.25 30.34
CA ASN A 61 -4.47 25.12 30.45
C ASN A 61 -4.87 24.83 31.90
N ILE A 62 -5.71 25.68 32.48
CA ILE A 62 -6.25 25.56 33.83
C ILE A 62 -7.75 25.29 33.72
N LEU A 63 -8.22 24.15 34.21
CA LEU A 63 -9.62 23.73 34.16
C LEU A 63 -10.14 23.43 35.56
N GLU A 64 -11.34 23.89 35.89
CA GLU A 64 -12.07 23.44 37.07
C GLU A 64 -12.51 21.97 36.89
N LYS A 65 -12.13 21.12 37.84
CA LYS A 65 -12.37 19.68 37.76
C LYS A 65 -13.86 19.37 37.71
N GLY A 66 -14.28 18.68 36.64
CA GLY A 66 -15.67 18.25 36.45
C GLY A 66 -16.58 19.27 35.75
N THR A 67 -16.05 20.43 35.36
CA THR A 67 -16.81 21.46 34.61
C THR A 67 -16.10 21.81 33.29
N SER A 68 -16.73 22.67 32.47
CA SER A 68 -16.12 23.26 31.28
C SER A 68 -15.51 24.64 31.54
N ASN A 69 -15.45 25.07 32.80
CA ASN A 69 -14.92 26.37 33.20
C ASN A 69 -13.39 26.30 33.26
N GLY A 70 -12.71 27.05 32.39
CA GLY A 70 -11.27 27.01 32.27
C GLY A 70 -10.70 28.30 31.70
N THR A 71 -9.40 28.47 31.87
CA THR A 71 -8.63 29.60 31.37
C THR A 71 -7.25 29.13 30.91
N ILE A 72 -6.54 29.99 30.18
CA ILE A 72 -5.15 29.75 29.77
C ILE A 72 -4.23 30.82 30.35
N THR A 73 -2.97 30.48 30.58
CA THR A 73 -1.98 31.48 30.98
C THR A 73 -1.63 32.43 29.83
N ASP A 74 -1.36 33.69 30.19
CA ASP A 74 -0.88 34.71 29.26
C ASP A 74 0.63 34.60 28.96
N TRP A 75 1.19 35.60 28.28
CA TRP A 75 2.59 35.68 27.88
C TRP A 75 3.56 35.88 29.06
N GLU A 76 3.07 36.26 30.24
CA GLU A 76 3.85 36.30 31.49
C GLU A 76 3.64 35.02 32.33
N GLY A 77 2.86 34.05 31.83
CA GLY A 77 2.50 32.82 32.54
C GLY A 77 1.41 33.00 33.60
N LYS A 78 0.72 34.15 33.62
CA LYS A 78 -0.31 34.47 34.61
C LYS A 78 -1.68 33.97 34.17
N TYR A 79 -2.50 33.55 35.13
CA TYR A 79 -3.88 33.16 34.90
C TYR A 79 -4.84 33.82 35.90
N SER A 80 -6.11 33.88 35.52
CA SER A 80 -7.21 34.31 36.39
C SER A 80 -8.44 33.45 36.07
N ILE A 81 -8.99 32.77 37.08
CA ILE A 81 -10.18 31.92 36.94
C ILE A 81 -11.12 32.15 38.13
N THR A 82 -12.42 32.20 37.88
CA THR A 82 -13.44 32.34 38.93
C THR A 82 -14.08 30.99 39.18
N VAL A 83 -13.94 30.49 40.41
CA VAL A 83 -14.35 29.14 40.83
C VAL A 83 -14.90 29.15 42.27
N PRO A 84 -15.66 28.13 42.69
CA PRO A 84 -16.00 27.90 44.09
C PRO A 84 -14.74 27.75 44.99
N PRO A 85 -14.79 28.17 46.27
CA PRO A 85 -13.67 28.08 47.22
C PRO A 85 -13.13 26.67 47.44
N ASP A 86 -13.97 25.65 47.26
CA ASP A 86 -13.66 24.23 47.41
C ASP A 86 -13.33 23.53 46.08
N ALA A 87 -13.25 24.27 44.97
CA ALA A 87 -12.93 23.72 43.66
C ALA A 87 -11.52 23.11 43.60
N VAL A 88 -11.33 22.17 42.69
CA VAL A 88 -10.02 21.61 42.34
C VAL A 88 -9.67 22.05 40.92
N LEU A 89 -8.50 22.65 40.74
CA LEU A 89 -7.98 23.03 39.43
C LEU A 89 -7.12 21.89 38.86
N ILE A 90 -7.36 21.55 37.60
CA ILE A 90 -6.52 20.67 36.80
C ILE A 90 -5.68 21.55 35.89
N VAL A 91 -4.37 21.49 36.08
CA VAL A 91 -3.41 22.27 35.30
C VAL A 91 -2.68 21.31 34.37
N SER A 92 -2.62 21.66 33.09
CA SER A 92 -1.98 20.82 32.08
C SER A 92 -1.20 21.66 31.07
N TYR A 93 -0.02 21.18 30.72
CA TYR A 93 0.83 21.78 29.71
C TYR A 93 1.60 20.69 28.96
N ILE A 94 1.87 20.90 27.67
CA ILE A 94 2.52 19.89 26.84
C ILE A 94 3.95 19.67 27.36
N GLY A 95 4.31 18.42 27.65
CA GLY A 95 5.63 18.05 28.20
C GLY A 95 5.73 18.07 29.73
N TYR A 96 4.62 18.31 30.44
CA TYR A 96 4.56 18.39 31.90
C TYR A 96 3.47 17.48 32.48
N ASP A 97 3.66 17.05 33.73
CA ASP A 97 2.69 16.21 34.42
C ASP A 97 1.41 17.00 34.75
N LYS A 98 0.25 16.36 34.61
CA LYS A 98 -1.03 16.98 35.01
C LYS A 98 -1.06 17.12 36.52
N LEU A 99 -1.25 18.33 37.00
CA LEU A 99 -1.36 18.62 38.43
C LEU A 99 -2.81 18.93 38.79
N GLU A 100 -3.34 18.21 39.78
CA GLU A 100 -4.60 18.56 40.43
C GLU A 100 -4.30 19.29 41.73
N ILE A 101 -4.81 20.52 41.88
CA ILE A 101 -4.56 21.36 43.05
C ILE A 101 -5.89 21.91 43.62
N PRO A 102 -6.21 21.64 44.90
CA PRO A 102 -7.40 22.21 45.53
C PRO A 102 -7.20 23.70 45.79
N VAL A 103 -8.24 24.50 45.54
CA VAL A 103 -8.20 25.96 45.72
C VAL A 103 -8.16 26.33 47.21
N GLU A 104 -8.92 25.62 48.05
CA GLU A 104 -8.96 25.79 49.51
C GLU A 104 -9.21 27.26 49.95
N GLY A 105 -10.02 28.00 49.20
CA GLY A 105 -10.34 29.41 49.46
C GLY A 105 -9.21 30.40 49.17
N ARG A 106 -8.10 29.97 48.55
CA ARG A 106 -6.95 30.84 48.24
C ARG A 106 -7.22 31.72 47.02
N ALA A 107 -7.12 33.04 47.17
CA ALA A 107 -7.25 34.00 46.07
C ALA A 107 -5.99 34.09 45.20
N ILE A 108 -4.82 33.72 45.73
CA ILE A 108 -3.56 33.66 45.01
C ILE A 108 -3.01 32.23 45.09
N LEU A 109 -2.70 31.63 43.94
CA LEU A 109 -2.22 30.26 43.83
C LEU A 109 -1.18 30.16 42.70
N ASP A 110 0.09 30.23 43.05
CA ASP A 110 1.17 29.95 42.09
C ASP A 110 1.37 28.43 41.95
N ILE A 111 1.54 27.97 40.71
CA ILE A 111 1.59 26.55 40.36
C ILE A 111 2.92 26.24 39.69
N GLN A 112 3.63 25.25 40.23
CA GLN A 112 4.82 24.70 39.60
C GLN A 112 4.48 23.35 38.97
N LEU A 113 4.76 23.21 37.68
CA LEU A 113 4.60 21.95 36.96
C LEU A 113 5.95 21.23 36.85
N SER A 114 5.97 19.95 37.17
CA SER A 114 7.11 19.07 36.93
C SER A 114 7.12 18.62 35.46
N GLU A 115 8.29 18.67 34.82
CA GLU A 115 8.47 18.11 33.48
C GLU A 115 8.17 16.62 33.48
N THR A 116 7.45 16.14 32.47
CA THR A 116 7.22 14.70 32.28
C THR A 116 8.53 14.05 31.84
N GLY A 117 9.31 13.54 32.81
CA GLY A 117 10.58 12.86 32.57
C GLY A 117 10.48 11.48 31.88
N GLN A 118 9.30 11.09 31.41
CA GLN A 118 9.12 9.89 30.60
C GLN A 118 9.09 10.26 29.12
N LEU A 119 10.27 10.37 28.50
CA LEU A 119 10.38 9.93 27.12
C LEU A 119 9.89 8.49 27.10
N LEU A 120 8.72 8.24 26.51
CA LEU A 120 8.24 6.89 26.29
C LEU A 120 9.35 6.13 25.57
N ASP A 121 9.87 5.09 26.23
CA ASP A 121 10.90 4.24 25.67
C ASP A 121 10.40 3.76 24.30
N GLU A 122 11.09 4.16 23.22
CA GLU A 122 10.70 3.73 21.89
C GLU A 122 10.78 2.21 21.84
N VAL A 123 9.68 1.59 21.42
CA VAL A 123 9.56 0.14 21.38
C VAL A 123 9.76 -0.33 19.94
N LEU A 124 10.68 -1.26 19.74
CA LEU A 124 10.96 -1.93 18.49
C LEU A 124 10.41 -3.36 18.47
N ILE A 125 10.15 -3.88 17.27
CA ILE A 125 9.85 -5.29 17.04
C ILE A 125 11.11 -5.92 16.45
N THR A 126 11.78 -6.74 17.25
CA THR A 126 12.96 -7.49 16.79
C THR A 126 12.56 -8.95 16.61
N GLY A 127 12.30 -9.36 15.37
CA GLY A 127 11.85 -10.73 15.11
C GLY A 127 10.43 -10.97 15.63
N TYR A 128 10.33 -11.76 16.69
CA TYR A 128 9.08 -12.17 17.32
C TYR A 128 8.87 -11.56 18.72
N ARG A 129 9.69 -10.56 19.09
CA ARG A 129 9.63 -9.89 20.39
C ARG A 129 9.63 -8.39 20.27
N THR A 130 9.15 -7.79 21.34
CA THR A 130 9.04 -6.35 21.51
C THR A 130 10.14 -5.91 22.48
N GLU A 131 11.05 -5.05 22.03
CA GLU A 131 12.24 -4.64 22.79
C GLU A 131 12.35 -3.11 22.83
N ILE A 132 12.86 -2.57 23.93
CA ILE A 132 13.14 -1.13 24.03
C ILE A 132 14.33 -0.79 23.13
N ARG A 133 14.25 0.32 22.38
CA ARG A 133 15.29 0.77 21.43
C ARG A 133 16.68 0.81 22.05
N ALA A 134 16.78 1.30 23.29
CA ALA A 134 18.03 1.40 24.05
C ALA A 134 18.67 0.03 24.36
N ASN A 135 17.92 -1.08 24.30
CA ASN A 135 18.39 -2.44 24.57
C ASN A 135 18.77 -3.20 23.29
N VAL A 136 18.82 -2.53 22.14
CA VAL A 136 19.11 -3.16 20.84
C VAL A 136 20.29 -2.47 20.17
N ALA A 137 21.38 -3.22 19.95
CA ALA A 137 22.60 -2.69 19.32
C ALA A 137 22.52 -2.61 17.77
N SER A 138 21.48 -3.18 17.15
CA SER A 138 21.39 -3.35 15.70
C SER A 138 20.89 -2.10 14.95
N SER A 139 21.28 -1.97 13.67
CA SER A 139 20.78 -0.91 12.78
C SER A 139 19.36 -1.21 12.31
N ILE A 140 18.40 -0.55 12.96
CA ILE A 140 16.98 -0.59 12.64
C ILE A 140 16.54 0.86 12.44
N SER A 141 15.90 1.14 11.32
CA SER A 141 15.24 2.42 11.09
C SER A 141 13.75 2.25 11.22
N THR A 142 13.13 3.10 12.06
CA THR A 142 11.69 3.12 12.28
C THR A 142 11.07 4.30 11.54
N VAL A 143 9.97 4.06 10.83
CA VAL A 143 9.08 5.10 10.29
C VAL A 143 7.72 4.93 10.97
N ARG A 144 7.18 5.99 11.55
CA ARG A 144 5.90 5.97 12.28
C ARG A 144 4.73 6.33 11.36
N ALA A 145 3.53 5.95 11.77
CA ALA A 145 2.29 6.27 11.06
C ALA A 145 2.17 7.76 10.69
N GLU A 146 2.51 8.66 11.62
CA GLU A 146 2.42 10.12 11.43
C GLU A 146 3.25 10.63 10.25
N ASP A 147 4.40 10.03 9.97
CA ASP A 147 5.25 10.45 8.85
C ASP A 147 4.78 9.84 7.52
N ILE A 148 4.16 8.67 7.57
CA ILE A 148 3.52 8.02 6.41
C ILE A 148 2.25 8.77 6.01
N GLU A 149 1.43 9.19 6.98
CA GLU A 149 0.15 9.87 6.75
C GLU A 149 0.32 11.28 6.16
N LYS A 150 1.48 11.91 6.33
CA LYS A 150 1.83 13.21 5.70
C LYS A 150 2.05 13.10 4.20
N LEU A 151 2.32 11.90 3.68
CA LEU A 151 2.64 11.68 2.27
C LEU A 151 1.38 11.28 1.48
N PRO A 152 1.01 11.98 0.40
CA PRO A 152 -0.10 11.62 -0.47
C PRO A 152 0.32 10.50 -1.44
N VAL A 153 0.76 9.37 -0.90
CA VAL A 153 1.23 8.21 -1.68
C VAL A 153 0.22 7.07 -1.67
N LEU A 154 0.27 6.23 -2.70
CA LEU A 154 -0.75 5.23 -2.98
C LEU A 154 -0.37 3.83 -2.52
N GLY A 155 0.93 3.55 -2.60
CA GLY A 155 1.53 2.32 -2.13
C GLY A 155 2.32 2.55 -0.86
N PHE A 156 2.35 1.52 -0.02
CA PHE A 156 3.23 1.45 1.13
C PHE A 156 4.71 1.67 0.75
N ASP A 157 5.19 1.04 -0.32
CA ASP A 157 6.60 1.14 -0.70
C ASP A 157 7.01 2.59 -1.02
N GLN A 158 6.09 3.38 -1.58
CA GLN A 158 6.31 4.80 -1.88
C GLN A 158 6.45 5.65 -0.62
N SER A 159 5.75 5.30 0.47
CA SER A 159 5.82 6.08 1.71
C SER A 159 7.18 5.99 2.38
N LEU A 160 7.97 4.96 2.05
CA LEU A 160 9.32 4.79 2.57
C LEU A 160 10.38 5.56 1.77
N GLN A 161 10.02 6.09 0.59
CA GLN A 161 10.96 6.80 -0.27
C GLN A 161 11.47 8.06 0.44
N GLY A 162 12.80 8.15 0.61
CA GLY A 162 13.44 9.26 1.30
C GLY A 162 13.30 9.26 2.83
N GLN A 163 12.46 8.38 3.40
CA GLN A 163 12.29 8.27 4.86
C GLN A 163 13.37 7.39 5.52
N VAL A 164 13.97 6.47 4.76
CA VAL A 164 14.95 5.50 5.29
C VAL A 164 16.28 5.63 4.55
N PRO A 165 17.40 5.94 5.24
CA PRO A 165 18.70 6.03 4.58
C PRO A 165 19.18 4.65 4.12
N GLY A 166 19.70 4.59 2.90
CA GLY A 166 20.13 3.34 2.25
C GLY A 166 18.99 2.49 1.70
N LEU A 167 17.74 2.98 1.71
CA LEU A 167 16.62 2.37 1.02
C LEU A 167 16.43 3.06 -0.34
N GLN A 168 16.51 2.28 -1.42
CA GLN A 168 16.19 2.74 -2.75
C GLN A 168 14.83 2.18 -3.15
N VAL A 169 13.90 3.10 -3.42
CA VAL A 169 12.56 2.79 -3.93
C VAL A 169 12.53 3.30 -5.37
N THR A 170 12.34 2.40 -6.33
CA THR A 170 12.35 2.72 -7.76
C THR A 170 11.06 2.23 -8.39
N GLN A 171 10.25 3.16 -8.86
CA GLN A 171 9.07 2.88 -9.65
C GLN A 171 9.51 2.65 -11.10
N THR A 172 9.36 1.42 -11.60
CA THR A 172 9.74 1.05 -12.97
C THR A 172 8.68 1.47 -14.00
N THR A 173 7.42 1.57 -13.57
CA THR A 173 6.28 1.96 -14.42
C THR A 173 5.35 2.92 -13.67
N GLY A 174 4.74 3.86 -14.38
CA GLY A 174 3.71 4.75 -13.83
C GLY A 174 2.30 4.15 -13.82
N ALA A 175 2.14 2.89 -14.20
CA ALA A 175 0.83 2.26 -14.34
C ALA A 175 0.20 1.98 -12.96
N PRO A 176 -1.09 2.31 -12.76
CA PRO A 176 -1.79 2.01 -11.51
C PRO A 176 -1.75 0.52 -11.14
N GLY A 177 -1.45 0.22 -9.87
CA GLY A 177 -1.42 -1.13 -9.32
C GLY A 177 -0.10 -1.92 -9.50
N ASP A 178 0.82 -1.42 -10.33
CA ASP A 178 2.11 -2.08 -10.57
C ASP A 178 3.02 -2.05 -9.33
N ALA A 179 3.79 -3.13 -9.15
CA ALA A 179 4.71 -3.27 -8.04
C ALA A 179 5.89 -2.30 -8.16
N ILE A 180 6.42 -1.87 -7.01
CA ILE A 180 7.56 -0.96 -6.94
C ILE A 180 8.79 -1.74 -6.50
N ALA A 181 9.93 -1.48 -7.14
CA ALA A 181 11.17 -2.14 -6.78
C ALA A 181 11.77 -1.49 -5.53
N VAL A 182 11.92 -2.28 -4.46
CA VAL A 182 12.56 -1.84 -3.22
C VAL A 182 13.91 -2.55 -3.05
N ARG A 183 14.95 -1.79 -2.70
CA ARG A 183 16.32 -2.28 -2.46
C ARG A 183 16.86 -1.71 -1.17
N ILE A 184 17.38 -2.57 -0.30
CA ILE A 184 18.06 -2.16 0.93
C ILE A 184 19.56 -2.28 0.68
N ARG A 185 20.27 -1.15 0.75
CA ARG A 185 21.73 -1.02 0.52
C ARG A 185 22.20 -1.49 -0.87
N GLY A 186 21.38 -1.27 -1.89
CA GLY A 186 21.71 -1.60 -3.27
C GLY A 186 21.42 -3.06 -3.63
N ALA A 187 21.99 -3.54 -4.74
CA ALA A 187 21.79 -4.91 -5.22
C ALA A 187 22.80 -5.87 -4.58
N GLY A 188 22.32 -6.75 -3.69
CA GLY A 188 23.15 -7.77 -3.04
C GLY A 188 23.31 -9.09 -3.81
N THR A 189 22.51 -9.30 -4.86
CA THR A 189 22.52 -10.52 -5.70
C THR A 189 22.18 -10.17 -7.14
N LEU A 190 22.60 -11.05 -8.07
CA LEU A 190 22.28 -10.99 -9.50
C LEU A 190 20.86 -11.50 -9.80
N GLY A 191 20.24 -12.23 -8.86
CA GLY A 191 18.88 -12.74 -8.97
C GLY A 191 17.82 -11.81 -8.34
N ASN A 192 16.80 -12.39 -7.71
CA ASN A 192 15.80 -11.62 -6.98
C ASN A 192 16.42 -10.95 -5.73
N ASN A 193 16.41 -9.63 -5.74
CA ASN A 193 16.95 -8.73 -4.73
C ASN A 193 15.86 -7.91 -4.01
N ASN A 194 14.59 -8.33 -4.07
CA ASN A 194 13.52 -7.74 -3.25
C ASN A 194 13.73 -8.10 -1.76
N PRO A 195 13.39 -7.20 -0.82
CA PRO A 195 13.42 -7.50 0.62
C PRO A 195 12.31 -8.46 1.01
N LEU A 196 12.46 -9.07 2.19
CA LEU A 196 11.37 -9.82 2.81
C LEU A 196 10.45 -8.85 3.56
N TYR A 197 9.14 -8.90 3.30
CA TYR A 197 8.16 -8.15 4.08
C TYR A 197 7.58 -9.06 5.16
N ILE A 198 7.49 -8.54 6.39
CA ILE A 198 6.84 -9.22 7.52
C ILE A 198 5.70 -8.32 7.99
N ILE A 199 4.46 -8.77 7.91
CA ILE A 199 3.31 -7.99 8.33
C ILE A 199 2.66 -8.69 9.51
N ASP A 200 2.72 -8.06 10.68
CA ASP A 200 2.28 -8.62 11.96
C ASP A 200 2.76 -10.06 12.22
N GLY A 201 4.00 -10.35 11.81
CA GLY A 201 4.65 -11.66 11.98
C GLY A 201 4.45 -12.66 10.83
N VAL A 202 3.66 -12.32 9.82
CA VAL A 202 3.43 -13.17 8.64
C VAL A 202 4.36 -12.72 7.50
N PRO A 203 5.25 -13.59 6.99
CA PRO A 203 6.14 -13.26 5.88
C PRO A 203 5.41 -13.24 4.53
N THR A 204 5.73 -12.27 3.69
CA THR A 204 5.32 -12.23 2.29
C THR A 204 6.40 -11.62 1.42
N THR A 205 6.48 -12.08 0.16
CA THR A 205 7.35 -11.53 -0.88
C THR A 205 6.54 -10.96 -2.04
N GLY A 206 5.22 -10.90 -1.90
CA GLY A 206 4.27 -10.52 -2.95
C GLY A 206 4.03 -9.01 -3.06
N ASN A 207 3.10 -8.63 -3.94
CA ASN A 207 2.71 -7.24 -4.16
C ASN A 207 2.07 -6.65 -2.89
N VAL A 208 2.79 -5.73 -2.23
CA VAL A 208 2.33 -5.07 -1.00
C VAL A 208 1.37 -3.91 -1.25
N ASN A 209 1.10 -3.55 -2.52
CA ASN A 209 0.07 -2.56 -2.87
C ASN A 209 -1.36 -3.02 -2.55
N MET A 210 -1.53 -4.29 -2.13
CA MET A 210 -2.80 -4.82 -1.62
C MET A 210 -3.07 -4.49 -0.15
N PHE A 211 -2.15 -3.82 0.55
CA PHE A 211 -2.35 -3.33 1.92
C PHE A 211 -2.72 -1.83 1.93
N SER A 212 -3.26 -1.36 3.04
CA SER A 212 -3.53 0.07 3.27
C SER A 212 -2.35 0.72 3.99
N THR A 213 -1.97 1.92 3.55
CA THR A 213 -1.01 2.77 4.27
C THR A 213 -1.58 3.30 5.58
N SER A 214 -2.90 3.50 5.66
CA SER A 214 -3.56 4.09 6.82
C SER A 214 -3.77 3.07 7.97
N ASP A 215 -3.64 1.78 7.68
CA ASP A 215 -3.66 0.71 8.70
C ASP A 215 -2.30 0.51 9.38
N ILE A 216 -1.26 1.22 8.96
CA ILE A 216 0.10 1.07 9.47
C ILE A 216 0.25 1.84 10.78
N GLU A 217 0.77 1.16 11.79
CA GLU A 217 1.22 1.77 13.05
C GLU A 217 2.69 2.18 12.94
N SER A 218 3.53 1.26 12.46
CA SER A 218 4.95 1.50 12.29
C SER A 218 5.57 0.57 11.25
N VAL A 219 6.69 1.02 10.72
CA VAL A 219 7.53 0.29 9.77
C VAL A 219 8.93 0.26 10.31
N GLN A 220 9.53 -0.92 10.35
CA GLN A 220 10.91 -1.10 10.77
C GLN A 220 11.69 -1.74 9.63
N VAL A 221 12.76 -1.08 9.21
CA VAL A 221 13.66 -1.57 8.17
C VAL A 221 14.92 -2.11 8.83
N LEU A 222 15.11 -3.42 8.74
CA LEU A 222 16.25 -4.15 9.25
C LEU A 222 17.29 -4.28 8.13
N LYS A 223 18.37 -3.51 8.26
CA LYS A 223 19.36 -3.33 7.17
C LYS A 223 20.59 -4.22 7.30
N ASP A 224 20.85 -4.72 8.51
CA ASP A 224 22.04 -5.50 8.83
C ASP A 224 21.71 -6.98 9.03
N GLY A 225 22.67 -7.83 8.66
CA GLY A 225 22.57 -9.28 8.85
C GLY A 225 22.28 -9.68 10.29
N ALA A 226 22.84 -8.98 11.29
CA ALA A 226 22.58 -9.29 12.70
C ALA A 226 21.12 -9.03 13.12
N ALA A 227 20.49 -7.96 12.60
CA ALA A 227 19.08 -7.68 12.86
C ALA A 227 18.17 -8.66 12.11
N ALA A 228 18.51 -8.91 10.84
CA ALA A 228 17.72 -9.70 9.91
C ALA A 228 17.85 -11.22 10.12
N ALA A 229 18.92 -11.70 10.78
CA ALA A 229 19.24 -13.11 10.97
C ALA A 229 18.11 -13.91 11.62
N ILE A 230 17.29 -13.28 12.47
CA ILE A 230 16.15 -13.94 13.11
C ILE A 230 15.09 -14.42 12.11
N TYR A 231 15.01 -13.77 10.93
CA TYR A 231 14.10 -14.13 9.82
C TYR A 231 14.73 -15.10 8.80
N GLY A 232 15.98 -15.52 9.04
CA GLY A 232 16.65 -16.59 8.31
C GLY A 232 17.20 -16.21 6.94
N ALA A 233 17.57 -17.22 6.14
CA ALA A 233 18.28 -17.04 4.87
C ALA A 233 17.53 -16.16 3.84
N ARG A 234 16.21 -16.04 3.94
CA ARG A 234 15.38 -15.18 3.07
C ARG A 234 15.56 -13.69 3.36
N ALA A 235 16.17 -13.35 4.50
CA ALA A 235 16.40 -12.00 4.96
C ALA A 235 17.70 -11.38 4.41
N ALA A 236 18.41 -12.07 3.51
CA ALA A 236 19.69 -11.63 2.96
C ALA A 236 19.63 -10.26 2.25
N ASN A 237 18.48 -9.92 1.66
CA ASN A 237 18.24 -8.62 1.01
C ASN A 237 17.67 -7.57 2.00
N GLY A 238 17.70 -7.84 3.30
CA GLY A 238 17.06 -7.04 4.35
C GLY A 238 15.58 -7.39 4.56
N VAL A 239 15.03 -6.86 5.65
CA VAL A 239 13.64 -7.12 6.07
C VAL A 239 12.91 -5.82 6.35
N ILE A 240 11.66 -5.73 5.89
CA ILE A 240 10.75 -4.65 6.21
C ILE A 240 9.62 -5.23 7.07
N VAL A 241 9.62 -4.87 8.35
CA VAL A 241 8.62 -5.29 9.33
C VAL A 241 7.55 -4.21 9.43
N ILE A 242 6.31 -4.57 9.15
CA ILE A 242 5.14 -3.70 9.20
C ILE A 242 4.28 -4.15 10.38
N THR A 243 3.99 -3.20 11.27
CA THR A 243 3.04 -3.39 12.36
C THR A 243 1.78 -2.64 12.02
N THR A 244 0.63 -3.29 12.12
CA THR A 244 -0.66 -2.64 11.87
C THR A 244 -1.30 -2.12 13.15
N LYS A 245 -2.17 -1.13 12.99
CA LYS A 245 -2.94 -0.51 14.06
C LYS A 245 -3.72 -1.59 14.83
N LYS A 246 -3.55 -1.59 16.15
CA LYS A 246 -4.25 -2.51 17.06
C LYS A 246 -5.43 -1.81 17.72
N GLY A 247 -6.33 -2.62 18.29
CA GLY A 247 -7.39 -2.09 19.13
C GLY A 247 -6.83 -1.37 20.35
N GLN A 248 -7.40 -0.23 20.70
CA GLN A 248 -7.10 0.47 21.94
C GLN A 248 -8.26 0.26 22.93
N SER A 249 -7.95 -0.11 24.18
CA SER A 249 -8.96 -0.18 25.24
C SER A 249 -9.59 1.21 25.46
N GLY A 250 -10.89 1.22 25.72
CA GLY A 250 -11.66 2.45 25.93
C GLY A 250 -12.85 2.58 25.00
N LYS A 251 -13.49 3.75 25.06
CA LYS A 251 -14.69 4.05 24.28
C LYS A 251 -14.40 3.89 22.78
N PRO A 252 -15.34 3.35 21.99
CA PRO A 252 -15.19 3.26 20.55
C PRO A 252 -14.84 4.63 19.93
N LYS A 253 -13.78 4.67 19.13
CA LYS A 253 -13.39 5.80 18.29
C LYS A 253 -13.60 5.42 16.84
N PHE A 254 -14.29 6.28 16.11
CA PHE A 254 -14.51 6.13 14.68
C PHE A 254 -13.69 7.18 13.94
N SER A 255 -13.06 6.79 12.84
CA SER A 255 -12.31 7.70 11.96
C SER A 255 -12.75 7.48 10.53
N PHE A 256 -13.05 8.58 9.84
CA PHE A 256 -13.34 8.60 8.42
C PHE A 256 -12.33 9.49 7.72
N GLN A 257 -11.71 8.96 6.68
CA GLN A 257 -10.74 9.68 5.85
C GLN A 257 -11.22 9.67 4.41
N SER A 258 -11.13 10.81 3.75
CA SER A 258 -11.47 10.98 2.35
C SER A 258 -10.37 11.74 1.64
N TYR A 259 -10.03 11.30 0.44
CA TYR A 259 -9.06 11.94 -0.43
C TYR A 259 -9.58 11.92 -1.86
N TYR A 260 -9.43 13.05 -2.55
CA TYR A 260 -9.75 13.22 -3.96
C TYR A 260 -8.67 14.07 -4.61
N GLY A 261 -8.21 13.70 -5.79
CA GLY A 261 -7.13 14.39 -6.48
C GLY A 261 -7.11 14.10 -7.98
N PHE A 262 -6.15 14.73 -8.65
CA PHE A 262 -5.87 14.54 -10.07
C PHE A 262 -4.39 14.24 -10.28
N GLN A 263 -4.09 13.45 -11.30
CA GLN A 263 -2.75 13.05 -11.70
C GLN A 263 -2.49 13.47 -13.14
N ASP A 264 -1.32 14.05 -13.39
CA ASP A 264 -0.85 14.45 -14.72
C ASP A 264 0.48 13.74 -15.03
N ALA A 265 0.71 13.45 -16.31
CA ALA A 265 2.02 13.01 -16.76
C ALA A 265 2.99 14.20 -16.77
N VAL A 266 4.21 14.00 -16.28
CA VAL A 266 5.26 15.02 -16.20
C VAL A 266 6.54 14.52 -16.87
N ASN A 267 7.38 15.44 -17.35
CA ASN A 267 8.65 15.14 -18.02
C ASN A 267 8.49 14.21 -19.25
N LEU A 268 7.45 14.44 -20.04
CA LEU A 268 7.27 13.78 -21.33
C LEU A 268 8.29 14.32 -22.35
N PRO A 269 8.82 13.48 -23.26
CA PRO A 269 9.71 13.94 -24.32
C PRO A 269 8.96 14.84 -25.31
N GLU A 270 9.66 15.82 -25.88
CA GLU A 270 9.15 16.59 -27.01
C GLU A 270 9.28 15.74 -28.29
N LEU A 271 8.16 15.55 -28.99
CA LEU A 271 8.12 14.84 -30.28
C LEU A 271 8.10 15.83 -31.43
N LEU A 272 8.54 15.37 -32.60
CA LEU A 272 8.53 16.18 -33.82
C LEU A 272 7.09 16.54 -34.20
N ASN A 273 6.87 17.79 -34.61
CA ASN A 273 5.65 18.18 -35.32
C ASN A 273 5.71 17.72 -36.80
N SER A 274 4.60 17.86 -37.52
CA SER A 274 4.51 17.42 -38.92
C SER A 274 5.51 18.09 -39.88
N ARG A 275 5.88 19.36 -39.63
CA ARG A 275 6.91 20.04 -40.42
C ARG A 275 8.29 19.43 -40.17
N GLU A 276 8.69 19.33 -38.91
CA GLU A 276 9.98 18.77 -38.52
C GLU A 276 10.12 17.32 -38.98
N TYR A 277 9.03 16.54 -38.87
CA TYR A 277 8.97 15.17 -39.37
C TYR A 277 9.25 15.08 -40.87
N LEU A 278 8.62 15.94 -41.70
CA LEU A 278 8.88 15.98 -43.14
C LEU A 278 10.30 16.47 -43.46
N GLU A 279 10.81 17.46 -42.73
CA GLU A 279 12.17 17.96 -42.92
C GLU A 279 13.22 16.88 -42.65
N ILE A 280 13.09 16.15 -41.54
CA ILE A 280 13.96 15.02 -41.19
C ILE A 280 13.80 13.85 -42.17
N ARG A 281 12.58 13.54 -42.62
CA ARG A 281 12.35 12.52 -43.68
C ARG A 281 13.05 12.90 -44.97
N ASN A 282 12.96 14.16 -45.39
CA ASN A 282 13.62 14.66 -46.59
C ASN A 282 15.14 14.64 -46.45
N GLU A 283 15.68 14.98 -45.28
CA GLU A 283 17.11 14.85 -44.99
C GLU A 283 17.56 13.39 -45.09
N ALA A 284 16.81 12.46 -44.48
CA ALA A 284 17.09 11.03 -44.56
C ALA A 284 17.05 10.50 -46.01
N ILE A 285 16.08 10.94 -46.81
CA ILE A 285 15.97 10.58 -48.24
C ILE A 285 17.17 11.12 -49.03
N LYS A 286 17.53 12.40 -48.85
CA LYS A 286 18.70 13.02 -49.50
C LYS A 286 19.98 12.27 -49.16
N ASN A 287 20.19 11.97 -47.88
CA ASN A 287 21.35 11.20 -47.41
C ASN A 287 21.37 9.79 -48.01
N ALA A 288 20.24 9.08 -47.99
CA ALA A 288 20.13 7.74 -48.57
C ALA A 288 20.38 7.73 -50.10
N ASN A 289 19.92 8.77 -50.81
CA ASN A 289 20.11 8.89 -52.26
C ASN A 289 21.58 9.10 -52.66
N THR A 290 22.45 9.57 -51.76
CA THR A 290 23.90 9.62 -52.01
C THR A 290 24.53 8.24 -52.18
N LEU A 291 23.88 7.19 -51.65
CA LEU A 291 24.35 5.80 -51.70
C LEU A 291 23.58 4.95 -52.73
N ARG A 292 22.62 5.53 -53.46
CA ARG A 292 21.72 4.80 -54.37
C ARG A 292 21.98 5.18 -55.82
N ASP A 293 21.95 4.17 -56.68
CA ASP A 293 21.90 4.38 -58.12
C ASP A 293 20.68 5.23 -58.50
N LEU A 294 20.81 6.07 -59.54
CA LEU A 294 19.75 6.97 -60.00
C LEU A 294 18.34 6.32 -60.09
N PRO A 295 18.16 5.09 -60.62
CA PRO A 295 16.84 4.46 -60.70
C PRO A 295 16.22 4.04 -59.36
N ARG A 296 17.02 4.04 -58.28
CA ARG A 296 16.61 3.62 -56.92
C ARG A 296 16.48 4.80 -55.96
N GLN A 297 16.74 6.02 -56.42
CA GLN A 297 16.57 7.21 -55.60
C GLN A 297 15.09 7.43 -55.27
N LEU A 298 14.82 7.84 -54.03
CA LEU A 298 13.47 8.19 -53.59
C LEU A 298 13.26 9.68 -53.77
N ASP A 299 12.04 10.07 -54.14
CA ASP A 299 11.65 11.48 -54.18
C ASP A 299 11.50 12.04 -52.77
N THR A 300 11.92 13.30 -52.59
CA THR A 300 11.63 14.06 -51.37
C THR A 300 10.21 14.60 -51.39
N PHE A 301 9.59 14.73 -50.22
CA PHE A 301 8.28 15.34 -50.05
C PHE A 301 8.34 16.86 -50.21
N ASN A 302 7.41 17.44 -50.97
CA ASN A 302 7.25 18.90 -51.04
C ASN A 302 6.57 19.40 -49.76
N LEU A 303 7.17 20.35 -49.05
CA LEU A 303 6.59 20.93 -47.82
C LEU A 303 5.22 21.61 -48.04
N ALA A 304 4.83 21.91 -49.28
CA ALA A 304 3.49 22.39 -49.60
C ALA A 304 2.37 21.39 -49.25
N ILE A 305 2.68 20.10 -49.05
CA ILE A 305 1.70 19.11 -48.61
C ILE A 305 1.32 19.27 -47.13
N LEU A 306 2.05 20.08 -46.35
CA LEU A 306 1.78 20.26 -44.91
C LEU A 306 0.34 20.69 -44.64
N ASP A 307 -0.25 21.54 -45.49
CA ASP A 307 -1.64 22.00 -45.34
C ASP A 307 -2.68 20.89 -45.55
N THR A 308 -2.25 19.73 -46.08
CA THR A 308 -3.10 18.55 -46.31
C THR A 308 -2.90 17.45 -45.26
N LEU A 309 -1.91 17.60 -44.38
CA LEU A 309 -1.55 16.62 -43.37
C LEU A 309 -1.97 17.10 -41.98
N PRO A 310 -2.37 16.20 -41.08
CA PRO A 310 -2.60 16.57 -39.69
C PRO A 310 -1.27 16.85 -38.99
N ASP A 311 -1.34 17.48 -37.82
CA ASP A 311 -0.23 17.66 -36.89
C ASP A 311 -0.64 17.12 -35.52
N VAL A 312 -0.53 15.80 -35.36
CA VAL A 312 -1.02 15.08 -34.19
C VAL A 312 0.07 14.98 -33.14
N ASN A 313 -0.17 15.58 -31.97
CA ASN A 313 0.62 15.27 -30.78
C ASN A 313 0.09 13.98 -30.11
N TRP A 314 0.67 12.84 -30.49
CA TRP A 314 0.24 11.55 -29.97
C TRP A 314 0.37 11.39 -28.45
N LEU A 315 1.29 12.10 -27.80
CA LEU A 315 1.41 12.07 -26.34
C LEU A 315 0.18 12.72 -25.68
N ASP A 316 -0.26 13.88 -26.19
CA ASP A 316 -1.47 14.56 -25.69
C ASP A 316 -2.74 13.74 -25.94
N GLU A 317 -2.74 12.92 -27.00
CA GLU A 317 -3.87 12.05 -27.32
C GLU A 317 -3.97 10.84 -26.40
N VAL A 318 -2.86 10.22 -25.97
CA VAL A 318 -2.92 9.02 -25.11
C VAL A 318 -2.84 9.32 -23.63
N PHE A 319 -2.22 10.43 -23.23
CA PHE A 319 -2.18 10.86 -21.85
C PHE A 319 -3.39 11.74 -21.52
N ARG A 320 -3.78 11.73 -20.25
CA ARG A 320 -4.87 12.56 -19.73
C ARG A 320 -4.61 12.90 -18.26
N ARG A 321 -5.22 13.99 -17.83
CA ARG A 321 -5.43 14.24 -16.39
C ARG A 321 -6.37 13.17 -15.85
N ALA A 322 -5.89 12.35 -14.91
CA ALA A 322 -6.63 11.21 -14.38
C ALA A 322 -7.09 11.45 -12.94
N PRO A 323 -8.37 11.23 -12.60
CA PRO A 323 -8.85 11.37 -11.24
C PRO A 323 -8.39 10.22 -10.34
N ILE A 324 -8.27 10.51 -9.05
CA ILE A 324 -7.97 9.52 -8.02
C ILE A 324 -8.77 9.82 -6.76
N GLN A 325 -9.29 8.76 -6.14
CA GLN A 325 -10.14 8.87 -4.96
C GLN A 325 -9.87 7.74 -3.97
N ARG A 326 -9.87 8.07 -2.67
CA ARG A 326 -9.69 7.11 -1.59
C ARG A 326 -10.62 7.43 -0.43
N TYR A 327 -11.29 6.41 0.09
CA TYR A 327 -12.16 6.52 1.25
C TYR A 327 -11.79 5.41 2.24
N MET A 328 -11.66 5.78 3.50
CA MET A 328 -11.36 4.84 4.57
C MET A 328 -12.28 5.11 5.75
N LEU A 329 -12.84 4.05 6.30
CA LEU A 329 -13.59 4.06 7.55
C LEU A 329 -12.92 3.10 8.52
N SER A 330 -12.69 3.51 9.75
CA SER A 330 -12.15 2.66 10.80
C SER A 330 -12.86 2.86 12.14
N ALA A 331 -12.86 1.81 12.94
CA ALA A 331 -13.38 1.78 14.29
C ALA A 331 -12.37 1.05 15.20
N THR A 332 -11.96 1.69 16.29
CA THR A 332 -11.12 1.09 17.33
C THR A 332 -11.81 1.22 18.68
N GLY A 333 -11.65 0.23 19.54
CA GLY A 333 -12.22 0.27 20.87
C GLY A 333 -11.93 -1.00 21.65
N GLY A 334 -12.41 -1.06 22.88
CA GLY A 334 -12.19 -2.21 23.73
C GLY A 334 -12.64 -2.01 25.16
N SER A 335 -12.71 -3.12 25.90
CA SER A 335 -12.88 -3.13 27.35
C SER A 335 -11.53 -3.43 28.04
N GLY A 336 -11.52 -3.59 29.36
CA GLY A 336 -10.29 -3.89 30.11
C GLY A 336 -9.52 -5.11 29.59
N ASN A 337 -10.24 -6.12 29.10
CA ASN A 337 -9.67 -7.42 28.71
C ASN A 337 -9.81 -7.73 27.21
N SER A 338 -10.36 -6.81 26.42
CA SER A 338 -10.56 -7.03 24.98
C SER A 338 -10.35 -5.74 24.20
N SER A 339 -9.79 -5.85 23.01
CA SER A 339 -9.61 -4.74 22.09
C SER A 339 -9.86 -5.17 20.65
N TYR A 340 -10.34 -4.25 19.83
CA TYR A 340 -10.60 -4.48 18.42
C TYR A 340 -10.23 -3.26 17.58
N TYR A 341 -9.83 -3.52 16.35
CA TYR A 341 -9.68 -2.55 15.27
C TYR A 341 -10.30 -3.14 14.01
N ILE A 342 -11.23 -2.40 13.41
CA ILE A 342 -11.91 -2.76 12.17
C ILE A 342 -11.73 -1.62 11.19
N ALA A 343 -11.31 -1.91 9.96
CA ALA A 343 -11.20 -0.90 8.92
C ALA A 343 -11.68 -1.41 7.57
N GLY A 344 -12.22 -0.48 6.78
CA GLY A 344 -12.55 -0.67 5.37
C GLY A 344 -11.95 0.45 4.55
N GLU A 345 -11.38 0.11 3.40
CA GLU A 345 -10.83 1.06 2.43
C GLU A 345 -11.36 0.77 1.03
N TYR A 346 -11.69 1.84 0.31
CA TYR A 346 -11.90 1.85 -1.14
C TYR A 346 -10.94 2.86 -1.78
N LEU A 347 -10.20 2.41 -2.79
CA LEU A 347 -9.33 3.22 -3.63
C LEU A 347 -9.74 3.00 -5.08
N ASN A 348 -9.88 4.09 -5.83
CA ASN A 348 -10.02 4.06 -7.28
C ASN A 348 -9.05 5.07 -7.89
N GLN A 349 -8.18 4.56 -8.75
CA GLN A 349 -7.16 5.30 -9.45
C GLN A 349 -7.31 5.07 -10.94
N GLU A 350 -7.65 6.12 -11.68
CA GLU A 350 -7.56 6.07 -13.14
C GLU A 350 -6.11 6.28 -13.61
N GLY A 351 -5.72 5.61 -14.69
CA GLY A 351 -4.40 5.80 -15.28
C GLY A 351 -4.28 7.11 -16.06
N VAL A 352 -3.13 7.77 -15.92
CA VAL A 352 -2.74 8.92 -16.76
C VAL A 352 -2.61 8.52 -18.22
N PHE A 353 -2.16 7.29 -18.51
CA PHE A 353 -2.24 6.70 -19.84
C PHE A 353 -3.62 6.05 -20.03
N LYS A 354 -4.32 6.42 -21.10
CA LYS A 354 -5.68 5.93 -21.39
C LYS A 354 -5.73 4.39 -21.46
N GLY A 355 -6.82 3.81 -20.96
CA GLY A 355 -7.01 2.35 -20.89
C GLY A 355 -6.49 1.70 -19.61
N GLN A 356 -5.69 2.39 -18.80
CA GLN A 356 -5.21 1.88 -17.52
C GLN A 356 -6.08 2.33 -16.33
N GLY A 357 -6.11 1.53 -15.27
CA GLY A 357 -6.80 1.87 -14.03
C GLY A 357 -6.62 0.81 -12.95
N PHE A 358 -6.90 1.18 -11.70
CA PHE A 358 -6.77 0.30 -10.56
C PHE A 358 -7.81 0.62 -9.49
N GLU A 359 -8.57 -0.39 -9.10
CA GLU A 359 -9.49 -0.35 -7.97
C GLU A 359 -9.03 -1.31 -6.88
N LYS A 360 -9.17 -0.89 -5.62
CA LYS A 360 -8.85 -1.71 -4.45
C LYS A 360 -9.92 -1.56 -3.38
N TYR A 361 -10.36 -2.69 -2.88
CA TYR A 361 -11.22 -2.84 -1.70
C TYR A 361 -10.44 -3.61 -0.65
N LEU A 362 -10.37 -3.09 0.57
CA LEU A 362 -9.69 -3.75 1.68
C LEU A 362 -10.60 -3.76 2.90
N LEU A 363 -10.64 -4.89 3.58
CA LEU A 363 -11.22 -5.06 4.90
C LEU A 363 -10.14 -5.56 5.85
N ARG A 364 -10.06 -4.97 7.03
CA ARG A 364 -9.14 -5.35 8.09
C ARG A 364 -9.88 -5.60 9.40
N PHE A 365 -9.49 -6.66 10.08
CA PHE A 365 -9.98 -7.02 11.40
C PHE A 365 -8.82 -7.47 12.28
N ASN A 366 -8.51 -6.67 13.29
CA ASN A 366 -7.53 -6.99 14.33
C ASN A 366 -8.27 -7.09 15.66
N GLY A 367 -8.05 -8.16 16.41
CA GLY A 367 -8.73 -8.41 17.67
C GLY A 367 -7.80 -9.07 18.68
N GLU A 368 -7.96 -8.72 19.96
CA GLU A 368 -7.20 -9.32 21.04
C GLU A 368 -8.07 -9.43 22.30
N ILE A 369 -8.03 -10.60 22.93
CA ILE A 369 -8.70 -10.90 24.20
C ILE A 369 -7.62 -11.39 25.16
N LYS A 370 -7.49 -10.70 26.30
CA LYS A 370 -6.52 -10.99 27.36
C LYS A 370 -7.23 -11.56 28.57
N GLY A 371 -6.91 -12.79 28.93
CA GLY A 371 -7.13 -13.34 30.26
C GLY A 371 -5.82 -13.33 31.07
N ASP A 372 -5.90 -13.76 32.33
CA ASP A 372 -4.76 -13.72 33.26
C ASP A 372 -3.59 -14.63 32.83
N TRP A 373 -3.91 -15.78 32.22
CA TRP A 373 -2.93 -16.79 31.80
C TRP A 373 -2.94 -17.07 30.29
N LEU A 374 -3.94 -16.59 29.55
CA LEU A 374 -4.12 -16.83 28.12
C LEU A 374 -4.56 -15.56 27.42
N THR A 375 -3.84 -15.20 26.36
CA THR A 375 -4.23 -14.17 25.39
C THR A 375 -4.49 -14.83 24.05
N ILE A 376 -5.61 -14.50 23.41
CA ILE A 376 -5.93 -14.92 22.05
C ILE A 376 -6.06 -13.66 21.20
N GLY A 377 -5.51 -13.68 20.00
CA GLY A 377 -5.67 -12.56 19.08
C GLY A 377 -5.57 -12.96 17.62
N ASN A 378 -5.86 -11.99 16.77
CA ASN A 378 -5.81 -12.13 15.34
C ASN A 378 -5.39 -10.82 14.67
N ASN A 379 -4.76 -10.94 13.51
CA ASN A 379 -4.61 -9.88 12.52
C ASN A 379 -5.11 -10.43 11.19
N LEU A 380 -6.26 -10.00 10.69
CA LEU A 380 -6.85 -10.56 9.49
C LEU A 380 -7.15 -9.44 8.50
N SER A 381 -6.91 -9.72 7.22
CA SER A 381 -7.24 -8.82 6.13
C SER A 381 -7.73 -9.58 4.91
N PHE A 382 -8.69 -8.97 4.23
CA PHE A 382 -9.17 -9.39 2.93
C PHE A 382 -9.05 -8.22 1.97
N SER A 383 -8.45 -8.44 0.81
CA SER A 383 -8.41 -7.44 -0.26
C SER A 383 -8.87 -8.01 -1.59
N PHE A 384 -9.56 -7.17 -2.36
CA PHE A 384 -9.88 -7.37 -3.75
C PHE A 384 -9.33 -6.21 -4.56
N THR A 385 -8.61 -6.52 -5.64
CA THR A 385 -8.14 -5.50 -6.59
C THR A 385 -8.58 -5.84 -8.01
N ASP A 386 -8.97 -4.83 -8.77
CA ASP A 386 -9.24 -4.90 -10.20
C ASP A 386 -8.30 -3.96 -10.94
N GLN A 387 -7.36 -4.51 -11.70
CA GLN A 387 -6.37 -3.75 -12.46
C GLN A 387 -6.69 -3.85 -13.95
N LYS A 388 -6.84 -2.70 -14.61
CA LYS A 388 -6.83 -2.58 -16.07
C LYS A 388 -5.43 -2.22 -16.53
N ALA A 389 -4.84 -3.10 -17.32
CA ALA A 389 -3.48 -2.96 -17.80
C ALA A 389 -3.45 -2.62 -19.29
N ILE A 390 -2.46 -1.83 -19.68
CA ILE A 390 -1.97 -1.71 -21.05
C ILE A 390 -0.46 -1.84 -20.93
N ASN A 391 0.15 -2.73 -21.71
CA ASN A 391 1.57 -2.99 -21.56
C ASN A 391 2.38 -1.72 -21.82
N SER A 392 3.38 -1.47 -20.97
CA SER A 392 4.24 -0.29 -21.04
C SER A 392 5.55 -0.56 -21.78
N SER A 393 5.92 -1.82 -21.98
CA SER A 393 7.17 -2.22 -22.65
C SER A 393 6.99 -3.51 -23.45
N GLY A 394 7.77 -3.72 -24.52
CA GLY A 394 7.68 -4.92 -25.37
C GLY A 394 7.44 -4.60 -26.85
N ASP A 395 7.80 -5.56 -27.71
CA ASP A 395 7.71 -5.46 -29.19
C ASP A 395 6.87 -6.60 -29.81
N GLY A 396 6.01 -7.24 -29.02
CA GLY A 396 5.00 -8.18 -29.53
C GLY A 396 5.50 -9.60 -29.81
N ALA A 397 6.78 -9.90 -29.63
CA ALA A 397 7.35 -11.21 -29.94
C ALA A 397 7.27 -12.19 -28.76
N GLY A 398 6.21 -13.00 -28.73
CA GLY A 398 6.04 -14.15 -27.84
C GLY A 398 5.23 -13.90 -26.55
N PRO A 399 4.91 -14.95 -25.78
CA PRO A 399 4.22 -14.83 -24.49
C PRO A 399 5.03 -13.99 -23.49
N GLY A 400 4.42 -12.95 -22.88
CA GLY A 400 5.09 -12.06 -21.93
C GLY A 400 5.88 -10.91 -22.57
N ASN A 401 5.70 -10.69 -23.89
CA ASN A 401 6.32 -9.62 -24.65
C ASN A 401 5.25 -8.83 -25.40
N GLU A 402 4.13 -8.55 -24.73
CA GLU A 402 2.96 -7.90 -25.33
C GLU A 402 3.35 -6.53 -25.88
N LEU A 403 2.67 -6.10 -26.93
CA LEU A 403 2.89 -4.82 -27.57
C LEU A 403 2.74 -3.66 -26.58
N SER A 404 3.66 -2.69 -26.63
CA SER A 404 3.64 -1.53 -25.74
C SER A 404 2.80 -0.39 -26.31
N GLY A 405 1.82 0.08 -25.53
CA GLY A 405 1.02 1.26 -25.87
C GLY A 405 1.89 2.51 -25.95
N ILE A 406 2.82 2.68 -25.00
CA ILE A 406 3.74 3.82 -24.96
C ILE A 406 4.66 3.81 -26.20
N ARG A 407 5.18 2.64 -26.58
CA ARG A 407 6.06 2.54 -27.77
C ARG A 407 5.33 2.98 -29.02
N TYR A 408 4.11 2.49 -29.25
CA TYR A 408 3.33 2.89 -30.43
C TYR A 408 3.02 4.39 -30.43
N THR A 409 2.81 5.00 -29.26
CA THR A 409 2.69 6.46 -29.16
C THR A 409 3.97 7.17 -29.60
N LEU A 410 5.14 6.72 -29.16
CA LEU A 410 6.43 7.39 -29.45
C LEU A 410 6.87 7.27 -30.91
N ILE A 411 6.46 6.21 -31.61
CA ILE A 411 6.84 5.98 -33.02
C ILE A 411 5.73 6.37 -34.01
N ALA A 412 4.54 6.75 -33.53
CA ALA A 412 3.46 7.21 -34.40
C ALA A 412 3.83 8.55 -35.02
N ALA A 413 3.75 8.63 -36.35
CA ALA A 413 4.10 9.84 -37.07
C ALA A 413 3.06 10.95 -36.78
N PRO A 414 3.48 12.22 -36.61
CA PRO A 414 2.55 13.34 -36.38
C PRO A 414 1.59 13.56 -37.55
N VAL A 415 1.98 13.11 -38.75
CA VAL A 415 1.16 13.17 -39.98
C VAL A 415 0.13 12.03 -40.08
N PHE A 416 0.11 11.07 -39.14
CA PHE A 416 -0.84 9.95 -39.16
C PHE A 416 -2.22 10.43 -38.65
N PRO A 417 -3.29 10.44 -39.48
CA PRO A 417 -4.61 10.86 -39.02
C PRO A 417 -5.18 9.91 -37.98
N ILE A 418 -5.76 10.46 -36.90
CA ILE A 418 -6.38 9.67 -35.83
C ILE A 418 -7.63 8.94 -36.33
N ARG A 419 -8.53 9.68 -37.00
CA ARG A 419 -9.85 9.19 -37.41
C ARG A 419 -10.07 9.36 -38.90
N ARG A 420 -10.89 8.46 -39.44
CA ARG A 420 -11.51 8.55 -40.75
C ARG A 420 -12.65 9.57 -40.73
N PRO A 421 -13.15 10.01 -41.91
CA PRO A 421 -14.29 10.93 -42.00
C PRO A 421 -15.59 10.41 -41.35
N ASP A 422 -15.75 9.10 -41.22
CA ASP A 422 -16.89 8.46 -40.55
C ASP A 422 -16.78 8.47 -39.01
N GLY A 423 -15.66 8.95 -38.46
CA GLY A 423 -15.39 9.01 -37.04
C GLY A 423 -14.70 7.77 -36.45
N GLU A 424 -14.55 6.68 -37.22
CA GLU A 424 -13.80 5.51 -36.77
C GLU A 424 -12.29 5.77 -36.80
N TYR A 425 -11.52 5.05 -35.98
CA TYR A 425 -10.06 5.16 -36.05
C TYR A 425 -9.52 4.54 -37.35
N TYR A 426 -8.42 5.10 -37.86
CA TYR A 426 -7.49 4.27 -38.64
C TYR A 426 -6.83 3.28 -37.69
N ASN A 427 -6.81 1.97 -37.98
CA ASN A 427 -6.17 1.01 -37.07
C ASN A 427 -4.65 1.04 -37.24
N THR A 428 -4.17 1.13 -38.49
CA THR A 428 -2.74 1.16 -38.80
C THR A 428 -2.43 2.08 -39.98
N THR A 429 -1.17 2.51 -40.09
CA THR A 429 -0.69 3.36 -41.19
C THR A 429 -0.72 2.65 -42.56
N ILE A 430 -0.78 1.31 -42.60
CA ILE A 430 -0.92 0.54 -43.86
C ILE A 430 -2.19 0.92 -44.62
N GLU A 431 -3.26 1.29 -43.91
CA GLU A 431 -4.54 1.69 -44.52
C GLU A 431 -4.43 2.97 -45.36
N LEU A 432 -3.36 3.75 -45.19
CA LEU A 432 -3.14 5.01 -45.88
C LEU A 432 -2.33 4.85 -47.17
N GLY A 433 -1.75 3.67 -47.43
CA GLY A 433 -1.11 3.34 -48.71
C GLY A 433 0.21 4.04 -49.01
N GLU A 434 0.81 4.78 -48.07
CA GLU A 434 2.07 5.52 -48.24
C GLU A 434 3.04 5.29 -47.07
N PRO A 435 3.72 4.12 -47.02
CA PRO A 435 4.54 3.72 -45.88
C PRO A 435 5.77 4.60 -45.65
N THR A 436 6.26 5.28 -46.69
CA THR A 436 7.37 6.24 -46.61
C THR A 436 6.97 7.52 -45.86
N LEU A 437 5.69 7.92 -45.96
CA LEU A 437 5.14 9.11 -45.30
C LEU A 437 4.59 8.77 -43.92
N PHE A 438 3.66 7.81 -43.83
CA PHE A 438 2.94 7.51 -42.59
C PHE A 438 3.65 6.48 -41.69
N GLY A 439 4.56 5.67 -42.25
CA GLY A 439 5.22 4.56 -41.57
C GLY A 439 4.69 3.21 -42.05
N ASP A 440 5.52 2.17 -41.90
CA ASP A 440 5.28 0.83 -42.42
C ASP A 440 4.57 -0.06 -41.38
N GLY A 441 3.28 0.19 -41.14
CA GLY A 441 2.45 -0.64 -40.26
C GLY A 441 2.40 -0.25 -38.79
N ASN A 442 2.65 1.02 -38.45
CA ASN A 442 2.46 1.52 -37.09
C ASN A 442 0.98 1.47 -36.71
N ALA A 443 0.67 0.98 -35.51
CA ALA A 443 -0.70 1.05 -34.97
C ALA A 443 -1.04 2.49 -34.59
N ASN A 444 -2.31 2.85 -34.76
CA ASN A 444 -2.87 4.01 -34.08
C ASN A 444 -2.92 3.72 -32.58
N PRO A 445 -2.23 4.52 -31.74
CA PRO A 445 -2.19 4.29 -30.30
C PRO A 445 -3.57 4.20 -29.64
N LEU A 446 -4.55 4.99 -30.08
CA LEU A 446 -5.91 4.95 -29.52
C LEU A 446 -6.67 3.69 -29.96
N ALA A 447 -6.55 3.30 -31.22
CA ALA A 447 -7.13 2.04 -31.70
C ALA A 447 -6.49 0.82 -31.00
N PHE A 448 -5.19 0.89 -30.73
CA PHE A 448 -4.45 -0.13 -29.98
C PHE A 448 -4.96 -0.28 -28.54
N ILE A 449 -5.17 0.84 -27.85
CA ILE A 449 -5.74 0.86 -26.50
C ILE A 449 -7.14 0.21 -26.51
N ASP A 450 -8.00 0.61 -27.45
CA ASP A 450 -9.39 0.09 -27.52
C ASP A 450 -9.46 -1.39 -27.95
N ALA A 451 -8.46 -1.87 -28.70
CA ALA A 451 -8.34 -3.26 -29.10
C ALA A 451 -7.76 -4.18 -28.01
N THR A 452 -7.22 -3.60 -26.92
CA THR A 452 -6.60 -4.35 -25.82
C THR A 452 -7.47 -4.27 -24.56
N ASP A 453 -8.06 -5.40 -24.16
CA ASP A 453 -8.77 -5.51 -22.89
C ASP A 453 -8.04 -6.49 -21.96
N TRP A 454 -7.20 -5.94 -21.09
CA TRP A 454 -6.42 -6.70 -20.12
C TRP A 454 -6.86 -6.37 -18.70
N THR A 455 -7.45 -7.36 -18.04
CA THR A 455 -7.89 -7.25 -16.64
C THR A 455 -7.16 -8.26 -15.76
N ILE A 456 -6.70 -7.80 -14.61
CA ILE A 456 -6.03 -8.62 -13.60
C ILE A 456 -6.74 -8.41 -12.27
N LYS A 457 -7.52 -9.42 -11.87
CA LYS A 457 -8.28 -9.45 -10.62
C LYS A 457 -7.53 -10.27 -9.59
N ARG A 458 -7.38 -9.73 -8.38
CA ARG A 458 -6.70 -10.43 -7.28
C ARG A 458 -7.58 -10.41 -6.04
N TYR A 459 -7.72 -11.57 -5.42
CA TYR A 459 -8.34 -11.75 -4.11
C TYR A 459 -7.26 -12.25 -3.16
N ARG A 460 -7.09 -11.58 -2.02
CA ARG A 460 -6.07 -11.95 -1.06
C ARG A 460 -6.64 -12.03 0.35
N PHE A 461 -6.44 -13.17 0.99
CA PHE A 461 -6.68 -13.36 2.41
C PHE A 461 -5.33 -13.45 3.09
N PHE A 462 -5.08 -12.53 4.02
CA PHE A 462 -3.78 -12.40 4.64
C PHE A 462 -3.92 -12.14 6.13
N GLY A 463 -3.12 -12.83 6.94
CA GLY A 463 -3.10 -12.60 8.36
C GLY A 463 -2.76 -13.82 9.19
N SER A 464 -2.96 -13.72 10.50
CA SER A 464 -2.72 -14.80 11.45
C SER A 464 -3.69 -14.77 12.62
N VAL A 465 -3.82 -15.94 13.24
CA VAL A 465 -4.43 -16.13 14.56
C VAL A 465 -3.36 -16.66 15.51
N PHE A 466 -3.40 -16.23 16.77
CA PHE A 466 -2.41 -16.66 17.76
C PHE A 466 -3.03 -16.87 19.15
N ALA A 467 -2.35 -17.70 19.93
CA ALA A 467 -2.57 -17.86 21.35
C ALA A 467 -1.24 -17.68 22.08
N GLU A 468 -1.25 -16.90 23.16
CA GLU A 468 -0.11 -16.64 24.04
C GLU A 468 -0.48 -17.07 25.47
N LEU A 469 0.26 -18.04 25.98
CA LEU A 469 0.13 -18.64 27.29
C LEU A 469 1.19 -18.04 28.22
N LYS A 470 0.76 -17.43 29.32
CA LYS A 470 1.64 -16.97 30.39
C LYS A 470 1.91 -18.16 31.31
N LEU A 471 3.03 -18.85 31.08
CA LEU A 471 3.45 -20.01 31.88
C LEU A 471 3.95 -19.58 33.26
N LEU A 472 4.69 -18.48 33.29
CA LEU A 472 5.14 -17.77 34.49
C LEU A 472 5.07 -16.27 34.22
N GLU A 473 5.20 -15.43 35.25
CA GLU A 473 5.27 -13.96 35.09
C GLU A 473 6.30 -13.49 34.05
N ASN A 474 7.42 -14.21 33.98
CA ASN A 474 8.56 -13.92 33.12
C ASN A 474 8.74 -14.93 31.98
N LEU A 475 7.79 -15.86 31.76
CA LEU A 475 7.91 -16.90 30.73
C LEU A 475 6.58 -17.05 29.97
N LYS A 476 6.63 -16.80 28.66
CA LYS A 476 5.47 -16.83 27.77
C LYS A 476 5.70 -17.79 26.63
N PHE A 477 4.70 -18.63 26.35
CA PHE A 477 4.68 -19.46 25.15
C PHE A 477 3.65 -18.90 24.17
N ARG A 478 4.03 -18.71 22.90
CA ARG A 478 3.12 -18.24 21.85
C ARG A 478 3.10 -19.22 20.70
N THR A 479 1.91 -19.56 20.23
CA THR A 479 1.70 -20.29 18.98
C THR A 479 0.86 -19.44 18.04
N SER A 480 1.23 -19.39 16.76
CA SER A 480 0.49 -18.64 15.75
C SER A 480 0.41 -19.38 14.43
N LEU A 481 -0.77 -19.38 13.84
CA LEU A 481 -1.02 -19.88 12.50
C LEU A 481 -1.31 -18.69 11.58
N GLY A 482 -0.41 -18.44 10.64
CA GLY A 482 -0.51 -17.39 9.63
C GLY A 482 -0.73 -17.95 8.24
N GLY A 483 -1.31 -17.13 7.36
CA GLY A 483 -1.53 -17.48 5.97
C GLY A 483 -1.51 -16.28 5.03
N ASP A 484 -1.08 -16.54 3.79
CA ASP A 484 -1.16 -15.63 2.65
C ASP A 484 -1.71 -16.42 1.46
N PHE A 485 -2.99 -16.22 1.19
CA PHE A 485 -3.72 -16.90 0.11
C PHE A 485 -4.09 -15.88 -0.95
N LEU A 486 -3.51 -16.02 -2.13
CA LEU A 486 -3.72 -15.14 -3.27
C LEU A 486 -4.36 -15.91 -4.42
N PHE A 487 -5.51 -15.43 -4.88
CA PHE A 487 -6.20 -15.92 -6.07
C PHE A 487 -6.12 -14.82 -7.13
N ARG A 488 -5.42 -15.07 -8.22
CA ARG A 488 -5.30 -14.14 -9.35
C ARG A 488 -6.01 -14.70 -10.57
N ASN A 489 -6.94 -13.92 -11.12
CA ASN A 489 -7.56 -14.17 -12.40
C ASN A 489 -7.11 -13.10 -13.38
N GLU A 490 -6.58 -13.53 -14.50
CA GLU A 490 -6.02 -12.67 -15.54
C GLU A 490 -6.70 -12.99 -16.86
N LYS A 491 -7.15 -11.95 -17.56
CA LYS A 491 -7.86 -12.06 -18.82
C LYS A 491 -7.38 -10.99 -19.77
N LEU A 492 -6.84 -11.39 -20.91
CA LEU A 492 -6.33 -10.53 -21.96
C LEU A 492 -7.05 -10.88 -23.26
N PHE A 493 -7.93 -9.99 -23.72
CA PHE A 493 -8.55 -10.07 -25.03
C PHE A 493 -7.92 -9.06 -25.97
N LYS A 494 -7.55 -9.51 -27.17
CA LYS A 494 -6.90 -8.71 -28.20
C LYS A 494 -7.75 -8.78 -29.47
N LYS A 495 -8.34 -7.65 -29.85
CA LYS A 495 -9.08 -7.50 -31.11
C LYS A 495 -8.08 -7.32 -32.26
N ARG A 496 -8.29 -8.04 -33.36
CA ARG A 496 -7.49 -7.87 -34.58
C ARG A 496 -7.50 -6.42 -35.05
N LEU A 497 -6.31 -5.87 -35.29
CA LEU A 497 -6.12 -4.53 -35.84
C LEU A 497 -5.65 -4.58 -37.30
N SER A 498 -4.68 -5.44 -37.62
CA SER A 498 -4.16 -5.65 -38.96
C SER A 498 -3.59 -7.06 -39.12
N GLN A 499 -2.99 -7.37 -40.28
CA GLN A 499 -2.29 -8.64 -40.49
C GLN A 499 -1.02 -8.77 -39.62
N ALA A 500 -0.40 -7.64 -39.25
CA ALA A 500 0.81 -7.62 -38.45
C ALA A 500 0.54 -7.47 -36.95
N ILE A 501 -0.65 -6.99 -36.57
CA ILE A 501 -0.97 -6.59 -35.21
C ILE A 501 -2.25 -7.27 -34.74
N TYR A 502 -2.10 -8.13 -33.73
CA TYR A 502 -3.17 -8.93 -33.13
C TYR A 502 -3.92 -9.79 -34.15
N ASP A 503 -3.21 -10.42 -35.08
CA ASP A 503 -3.79 -11.37 -36.02
C ASP A 503 -3.56 -12.82 -35.55
N PRO A 504 -4.62 -13.63 -35.33
CA PRO A 504 -6.05 -13.29 -35.30
C PRO A 504 -6.50 -12.68 -33.96
N THR A 505 -7.77 -12.26 -33.89
CA THR A 505 -8.41 -11.91 -32.61
C THR A 505 -8.27 -13.06 -31.63
N SER A 506 -7.80 -12.77 -30.41
CA SER A 506 -7.41 -13.80 -29.45
C SER A 506 -7.80 -13.46 -28.01
N LEU A 507 -7.92 -14.51 -27.19
CA LEU A 507 -8.19 -14.46 -25.76
C LEU A 507 -7.18 -15.31 -25.02
N ASN A 508 -6.56 -14.75 -23.99
CA ASN A 508 -5.73 -15.46 -23.03
C ASN A 508 -6.36 -15.33 -21.64
N GLU A 509 -6.55 -16.44 -20.93
CA GLU A 509 -6.99 -16.48 -19.54
C GLU A 509 -6.00 -17.26 -18.68
N GLY A 510 -5.72 -16.74 -17.49
CA GLY A 510 -4.83 -17.34 -16.51
C GLY A 510 -5.42 -17.29 -15.12
N ARG A 511 -5.26 -18.37 -14.36
CA ARG A 511 -5.63 -18.46 -12.95
C ARG A 511 -4.43 -18.91 -12.15
N VAL A 512 -4.06 -18.13 -11.14
CA VAL A 512 -3.01 -18.48 -10.17
C VAL A 512 -3.64 -18.60 -8.80
N ILE A 513 -3.36 -19.69 -8.11
CA ILE A 513 -3.66 -19.88 -6.68
C ILE A 513 -2.31 -20.03 -5.98
N ASP A 514 -1.94 -19.04 -5.18
CA ASP A 514 -0.75 -19.10 -4.33
C ASP A 514 -1.18 -19.21 -2.86
N GLN A 515 -0.69 -20.25 -2.19
CA GLN A 515 -1.07 -20.58 -0.82
C GLN A 515 0.18 -20.70 0.02
N ASN A 516 0.36 -19.78 0.96
CA ASN A 516 1.40 -19.86 1.98
C ASN A 516 0.76 -20.11 3.34
N LEU A 517 1.20 -21.16 4.03
CA LEU A 517 0.81 -21.46 5.40
C LEU A 517 2.04 -21.39 6.29
N ILE A 518 1.93 -20.68 7.41
CA ILE A 518 3.03 -20.41 8.33
C ILE A 518 2.60 -20.82 9.73
N TRP A 519 3.37 -21.69 10.38
CA TRP A 519 3.16 -22.07 11.77
C TRP A 519 4.39 -21.73 12.61
N ASN A 520 4.21 -20.82 13.55
CA ASN A 520 5.26 -20.32 14.42
C ASN A 520 4.95 -20.65 15.88
N ASN A 521 5.96 -21.15 16.59
CA ASN A 521 5.90 -21.37 18.03
C ASN A 521 7.12 -20.71 18.68
N THR A 522 6.91 -19.94 19.73
CA THR A 522 7.98 -19.28 20.47
C THR A 522 7.81 -19.44 21.97
N LEU A 523 8.94 -19.50 22.67
CA LEU A 523 9.04 -19.44 24.12
C LEU A 523 9.92 -18.24 24.46
N ASP A 524 9.35 -17.24 25.10
CA ASP A 524 9.99 -15.96 25.43
C ASP A 524 10.13 -15.83 26.95
N TYR A 525 11.36 -15.58 27.40
CA TYR A 525 11.72 -15.35 28.79
C TYR A 525 12.33 -13.95 28.94
N SER A 526 11.89 -13.19 29.94
CA SER A 526 12.41 -11.85 30.21
C SER A 526 12.41 -11.54 31.70
N GLN A 527 13.58 -11.19 32.24
CA GLN A 527 13.77 -10.95 33.68
C GLN A 527 14.71 -9.77 33.92
N SER A 528 14.32 -8.89 34.84
CA SER A 528 15.17 -7.82 35.36
C SER A 528 15.61 -8.12 36.80
N LEU A 529 16.91 -7.99 37.08
CA LEU A 529 17.56 -8.25 38.36
C LEU A 529 18.47 -7.07 38.69
N GLY A 530 17.94 -6.08 39.42
CA GLY A 530 18.67 -4.83 39.71
C GLY A 530 19.04 -4.10 38.42
N ARG A 531 20.34 -3.93 38.17
CA ARG A 531 20.87 -3.28 36.95
C ARG A 531 21.02 -4.22 35.76
N HIS A 532 20.68 -5.50 35.92
CA HIS A 532 20.78 -6.50 34.86
C HIS A 532 19.40 -6.77 34.25
N HIS A 533 19.35 -6.86 32.93
CA HIS A 533 18.19 -7.33 32.20
C HIS A 533 18.62 -8.49 31.29
N ILE A 534 17.93 -9.62 31.39
CA ILE A 534 18.19 -10.84 30.61
C ILE A 534 16.91 -11.16 29.84
N SER A 535 17.05 -11.36 28.53
CA SER A 535 15.96 -11.83 27.68
C SER A 535 16.42 -13.01 26.82
N ALA A 536 15.57 -14.02 26.67
CA ALA A 536 15.86 -15.21 25.89
C ALA A 536 14.63 -15.64 25.09
N LEU A 537 14.81 -15.94 23.80
CA LEU A 537 13.77 -16.42 22.90
C LEU A 537 14.23 -17.74 22.32
N LEU A 538 13.34 -18.72 22.29
CA LEU A 538 13.50 -19.94 21.50
C LEU A 538 12.28 -20.08 20.59
N GLY A 539 12.48 -20.52 19.36
CA GLY A 539 11.36 -20.66 18.44
C GLY A 539 11.57 -21.67 17.32
N MET A 540 10.44 -22.04 16.73
CA MET A 540 10.32 -22.86 15.55
C MET A 540 9.42 -22.14 14.54
N GLU A 541 9.80 -22.19 13.27
CA GLU A 541 9.00 -21.71 12.15
C GLU A 541 8.88 -22.82 11.11
N ALA A 542 7.66 -23.15 10.71
CA ALA A 542 7.37 -24.05 9.61
C ALA A 542 6.55 -23.30 8.55
N ILE A 543 6.99 -23.37 7.31
CA ILE A 543 6.33 -22.73 6.17
C ILE A 543 6.14 -23.76 5.07
N GLN A 544 4.94 -23.76 4.51
CA GLN A 544 4.62 -24.50 3.30
C GLN A 544 4.03 -23.54 2.28
N ASN A 545 4.49 -23.66 1.04
CA ASN A 545 3.94 -22.94 -0.09
C ASN A 545 3.55 -23.91 -1.20
N GLN A 546 2.41 -23.65 -1.80
CA GLN A 546 1.98 -24.27 -3.05
C GLN A 546 1.43 -23.18 -3.97
N THR A 547 1.99 -23.09 -5.17
CA THR A 547 1.48 -22.22 -6.23
C THR A 547 1.00 -23.09 -7.38
N ASN A 548 -0.25 -22.91 -7.79
CA ASN A 548 -0.87 -23.57 -8.92
C ASN A 548 -1.21 -22.53 -9.98
N TYR A 549 -0.83 -22.78 -11.22
CA TYR A 549 -1.27 -22.03 -12.38
C TYR A 549 -2.04 -22.94 -13.34
N LEU A 550 -3.15 -22.41 -13.85
CA LEU A 550 -3.90 -22.95 -14.97
C LEU A 550 -4.15 -21.83 -15.98
N GLY A 551 -3.78 -22.07 -17.23
CA GLY A 551 -3.96 -21.13 -18.33
C GLY A 551 -4.71 -21.76 -19.50
N GLY A 552 -5.46 -20.93 -20.22
CA GLY A 552 -6.08 -21.28 -21.48
C GLY A 552 -5.98 -20.12 -22.46
N SER A 553 -5.84 -20.43 -23.74
CA SER A 553 -5.93 -19.42 -24.80
C SER A 553 -6.73 -19.93 -25.98
N ALA A 554 -7.36 -19.01 -26.68
CA ALA A 554 -8.09 -19.29 -27.91
C ALA A 554 -7.93 -18.16 -28.94
N ASN A 555 -8.11 -18.49 -30.22
CA ASN A 555 -8.03 -17.58 -31.36
C ASN A 555 -9.37 -17.50 -32.12
N ASN A 556 -9.42 -16.74 -33.21
CA ASN A 556 -10.53 -16.75 -34.19
C ASN A 556 -11.92 -16.39 -33.63
N PHE A 557 -11.99 -15.31 -32.83
CA PHE A 557 -13.27 -14.77 -32.35
C PHE A 557 -13.93 -13.85 -33.40
N ILE A 558 -15.19 -14.14 -33.75
CA ILE A 558 -16.03 -13.24 -34.57
C ILE A 558 -16.69 -12.16 -33.69
N LEU A 559 -17.23 -12.55 -32.54
CA LEU A 559 -17.90 -11.63 -31.63
C LEU A 559 -16.87 -10.99 -30.70
N THR A 560 -16.75 -9.67 -30.78
CA THR A 560 -15.80 -8.91 -29.96
C THR A 560 -16.46 -8.17 -28.80
N ASP A 561 -17.78 -8.27 -28.63
CA ASP A 561 -18.47 -7.67 -27.48
C ASP A 561 -18.05 -8.40 -26.18
N PRO A 562 -17.76 -7.66 -25.08
CA PRO A 562 -17.37 -8.25 -23.80
C PRO A 562 -18.25 -9.41 -23.31
N ALA A 563 -19.54 -9.42 -23.65
CA ALA A 563 -20.48 -10.47 -23.27
C ALA A 563 -20.19 -11.84 -23.93
N PHE A 564 -19.36 -11.90 -24.97
CA PHE A 564 -19.03 -13.13 -25.71
C PHE A 564 -17.54 -13.50 -25.66
N ARG A 565 -16.71 -12.79 -24.90
CA ARG A 565 -15.27 -13.03 -24.84
C ARG A 565 -14.93 -14.20 -23.92
N TYR A 566 -15.35 -15.42 -24.26
CA TYR A 566 -15.05 -16.64 -23.49
C TYR A 566 -14.42 -17.71 -24.40
N ILE A 567 -13.55 -18.56 -23.85
CA ILE A 567 -12.77 -19.52 -24.65
C ILE A 567 -13.64 -20.37 -25.59
N ASP A 568 -14.85 -20.75 -25.16
CA ASP A 568 -15.82 -21.56 -25.93
C ASP A 568 -16.50 -20.80 -27.08
N ALA A 569 -16.40 -19.47 -27.13
CA ALA A 569 -16.89 -18.66 -28.25
C ALA A 569 -15.90 -18.59 -29.43
N SER A 570 -14.73 -19.22 -29.29
CA SER A 570 -13.72 -19.37 -30.35
C SER A 570 -14.25 -20.21 -31.52
N LEU A 571 -14.08 -19.73 -32.76
CA LEU A 571 -14.26 -20.55 -33.95
C LEU A 571 -12.98 -21.31 -34.27
N THR A 572 -12.73 -22.33 -33.46
CA THR A 572 -11.59 -23.23 -33.60
C THR A 572 -11.65 -23.95 -34.95
N GLN A 573 -10.69 -23.67 -35.82
CA GLN A 573 -10.57 -24.32 -37.13
C GLN A 573 -9.48 -25.39 -37.09
N GLU A 574 -8.44 -25.17 -36.29
CA GLU A 574 -7.33 -26.09 -36.13
C GLU A 574 -6.99 -26.31 -34.64
N LEU A 575 -6.31 -27.41 -34.33
CA LEU A 575 -5.89 -27.73 -32.95
C LEU A 575 -4.98 -26.64 -32.36
N GLY A 576 -4.25 -25.88 -33.20
CA GLY A 576 -3.38 -24.79 -32.76
C GLY A 576 -4.12 -23.53 -32.30
N ASP A 577 -5.42 -23.42 -32.56
CA ASP A 577 -6.22 -22.25 -32.17
C ASP A 577 -6.56 -22.23 -30.69
N ILE A 578 -6.51 -23.38 -30.01
CA ILE A 578 -6.73 -23.50 -28.56
C ILE A 578 -5.47 -24.06 -27.90
N ASN A 579 -5.09 -23.47 -26.77
CA ASN A 579 -4.01 -23.98 -25.93
C ASN A 579 -4.46 -24.07 -24.48
N ALA A 580 -3.89 -25.04 -23.75
CA ALA A 580 -4.02 -25.15 -22.31
C ALA A 580 -2.62 -25.32 -21.71
N SER A 581 -2.39 -24.67 -20.58
CA SER A 581 -1.13 -24.74 -19.84
C SER A 581 -1.40 -24.90 -18.35
N GLY A 582 -0.48 -25.54 -17.65
CA GLY A 582 -0.59 -25.73 -16.21
C GLY A 582 0.76 -26.02 -15.59
N ILE A 583 0.98 -25.48 -14.39
CA ILE A 583 2.19 -25.74 -13.61
C ILE A 583 1.84 -25.70 -12.11
N VAL A 584 2.47 -26.58 -11.35
CA VAL A 584 2.43 -26.56 -9.89
C VAL A 584 3.85 -26.46 -9.37
N THR A 585 4.06 -25.56 -8.41
CA THR A 585 5.33 -25.42 -7.69
C THR A 585 5.08 -25.50 -6.20
N GLU A 586 5.97 -26.19 -5.49
CA GLU A 586 5.86 -26.40 -4.05
C GLU A 586 7.22 -26.19 -3.39
N TRP A 587 7.20 -25.62 -2.18
CA TRP A 587 8.37 -25.62 -1.33
C TRP A 587 7.99 -25.59 0.15
N ALA A 588 8.90 -26.03 0.98
CA ALA A 588 8.76 -26.01 2.43
C ALA A 588 10.04 -25.51 3.09
N LEU A 589 9.87 -24.92 4.28
CA LEU A 589 10.94 -24.46 5.13
C LEU A 589 10.61 -24.84 6.58
N LEU A 590 11.59 -25.38 7.28
CA LEU A 590 11.51 -25.67 8.71
C LEU A 590 12.74 -25.11 9.39
N SER A 591 12.52 -24.29 10.40
CA SER A 591 13.58 -23.55 11.06
C SER A 591 13.45 -23.59 12.56
N TYR A 592 14.60 -23.57 13.22
CA TYR A 592 14.72 -23.40 14.66
C TYR A 592 15.63 -22.22 14.94
N PHE A 593 15.27 -21.36 15.88
CA PHE A 593 16.03 -20.17 16.17
C PHE A 593 16.05 -19.86 17.67
N GLY A 594 17.09 -19.16 18.08
CA GLY A 594 17.26 -18.67 19.43
C GLY A 594 17.87 -17.27 19.44
N GLN A 595 17.43 -16.45 20.39
CA GLN A 595 17.98 -15.11 20.62
C GLN A 595 18.24 -14.92 22.12
N LEU A 596 19.40 -14.35 22.44
CA LEU A 596 19.80 -13.97 23.79
C LEU A 596 20.09 -12.46 23.81
N GLY A 597 19.52 -11.79 24.79
CA GLY A 597 19.72 -10.38 25.08
C GLY A 597 20.21 -10.20 26.51
N TYR A 598 21.21 -9.35 26.68
CA TYR A 598 21.68 -8.93 27.99
C TYR A 598 21.93 -7.43 27.97
N THR A 599 21.37 -6.73 28.96
CA THR A 599 21.64 -5.31 29.17
C THR A 599 22.10 -5.08 30.60
N PHE A 600 23.20 -4.35 30.76
CA PHE A 600 23.66 -3.87 32.05
C PHE A 600 23.54 -2.34 32.11
N ASP A 601 22.81 -1.87 33.11
CA ASP A 601 22.63 -0.45 33.43
C ASP A 601 22.13 0.43 32.27
N ARG A 602 21.38 -0.16 31.32
CA ARG A 602 20.92 0.49 30.09
C ARG A 602 22.05 1.13 29.26
N ARG A 603 23.31 0.68 29.45
CA ARG A 603 24.51 1.22 28.79
C ARG A 603 25.24 0.17 27.97
N PHE A 604 25.38 -1.04 28.50
CA PHE A 604 26.06 -2.13 27.84
C PHE A 604 25.03 -3.13 27.35
N VAL A 605 24.97 -3.32 26.03
CA VAL A 605 23.98 -4.15 25.38
C VAL A 605 24.69 -5.24 24.58
N ILE A 606 24.29 -6.48 24.80
CA ILE A 606 24.71 -7.64 24.02
C ILE A 606 23.46 -8.32 23.48
N ASN A 607 23.39 -8.45 22.15
CA ASN A 607 22.36 -9.24 21.48
C ASN A 607 23.04 -10.31 20.64
N THR A 608 22.56 -11.55 20.72
CA THR A 608 23.06 -12.67 19.92
C THR A 608 21.88 -13.47 19.41
N ALA A 609 21.93 -13.86 18.13
CA ALA A 609 20.92 -14.71 17.52
C ALA A 609 21.61 -15.85 16.77
N VAL A 610 21.02 -17.03 16.83
CA VAL A 610 21.42 -18.21 16.06
C VAL A 610 20.17 -18.84 15.46
N ARG A 611 20.26 -19.28 14.21
CA ARG A 611 19.14 -19.87 13.50
C ARG A 611 19.63 -21.02 12.63
N ARG A 612 18.87 -22.11 12.59
CA ARG A 612 19.13 -23.26 11.73
C ARG A 612 17.94 -23.45 10.79
N ASP A 613 18.18 -23.25 9.49
CA ASP A 613 17.15 -23.22 8.45
C ASP A 613 17.23 -24.43 7.53
N GLY A 614 16.17 -25.24 7.51
CA GLY A 614 15.98 -26.35 6.58
C GLY A 614 15.10 -25.94 5.40
N SER A 615 15.54 -26.12 4.15
CA SER A 615 14.71 -25.87 2.98
C SER A 615 14.56 -27.10 2.08
N SER A 616 13.36 -27.28 1.53
CA SER A 616 13.08 -28.33 0.55
C SER A 616 13.84 -28.14 -0.77
N ARG A 617 14.31 -26.91 -1.06
CA ARG A 617 15.02 -26.54 -2.29
C ARG A 617 16.47 -27.04 -2.34
N PHE A 618 17.07 -27.38 -1.21
CA PHE A 618 18.42 -27.93 -1.16
C PHE A 618 18.41 -29.47 -1.21
N GLY A 619 19.49 -30.04 -1.76
CA GLY A 619 19.72 -31.48 -1.80
C GLY A 619 19.73 -32.11 -0.40
N LYS A 620 19.46 -33.41 -0.32
CA LYS A 620 19.30 -34.14 0.96
C LYS A 620 20.47 -33.94 1.92
N ASP A 621 21.69 -33.86 1.40
CA ASP A 621 22.91 -33.77 2.20
C ASP A 621 23.16 -32.37 2.78
N ASN A 622 22.52 -31.33 2.24
CA ASN A 622 22.74 -29.93 2.60
C ASN A 622 21.43 -29.18 2.85
N ARG A 623 20.40 -29.87 3.38
CA ARG A 623 19.08 -29.25 3.61
C ARG A 623 19.12 -28.10 4.62
N TYR A 624 20.00 -28.18 5.61
CA TYR A 624 20.07 -27.26 6.74
C TYR A 624 21.33 -26.38 6.69
N GLY A 625 21.14 -25.06 6.83
CA GLY A 625 22.20 -24.08 7.10
C GLY A 625 22.09 -23.54 8.53
N THR A 626 23.19 -23.00 9.08
CA THR A 626 23.22 -22.32 10.38
C THR A 626 23.97 -21.01 10.27
#